data_AF-A0A0R1HQR9-F1
#
_entry.id   AF-A0A0R1HQR9-F1
#
_cell.length_a   1.000
_cell.length_b   1.000
_cell.length_c   1.000
_cell.angle_alpha   90.00
_cell.angle_beta   90.00
_cell.angle_gamma   90.00
#
_symmetry.space_group_name_H-M   'P 1'
#
loop_
_entity.id
_entity.type
_entity.pdbx_description
1 polymer ?
#
loop_
_entity_poly.entity_id
_entity_poly.type
_entity_poly.pdbx_seq_one_letter_code
_entity_poly.pdbx_strand_id
1 'polypeptide(L)' 'MADKDEKITLDPKSFAEAVLGGNPKRDDEEDKVYIKRQLTLYLEAMLLAQDFNDLEETRFGIAKSEQRNQILQKIIERRY' A
#
# COMPACT_ATOMS: atom_id res chain seq x y z
N MET A 1 18.53 14.17 5.35
CA MET A 1 18.50 12.78 5.83
C MET A 1 17.04 12.41 5.87
N ALA A 2 16.55 11.60 4.93
CA ALA A 2 15.18 11.12 4.97
C ALA A 2 15.11 9.99 5.98
N ASP A 3 14.19 10.10 6.93
CA ASP A 3 13.95 9.09 7.97
C ASP A 3 13.60 7.78 7.28
N LYS A 4 14.37 6.72 7.51
CA LYS A 4 14.22 5.43 6.79
C LYS A 4 13.03 4.59 7.29
N ASP A 5 12.26 5.10 8.25
CA ASP A 5 11.27 4.34 9.02
C ASP A 5 9.85 4.93 9.00
N GLU A 6 9.57 5.95 8.17
CA GLU A 6 8.22 6.48 8.05
C GLU A 6 7.37 5.54 7.17
N LYS A 7 6.44 4.81 7.80
CA LYS A 7 5.50 3.92 7.10
C LYS A 7 4.72 4.72 6.07
N ILE A 8 4.77 4.30 4.81
CA ILE A 8 3.94 4.88 3.77
C ILE A 8 2.64 4.08 3.72
N THR A 9 1.52 4.72 4.01
CA THR A 9 0.20 4.14 3.81
C THR A 9 -0.61 4.97 2.84
N LEU A 10 -1.50 4.30 2.10
CA LEU A 10 -2.46 4.92 1.21
C LEU A 10 -3.81 5.01 1.91
N ASP A 11 -4.51 6.13 1.78
CA ASP A 11 -5.96 6.16 1.99
C ASP A 11 -6.63 5.55 0.75
N PRO A 12 -7.26 4.35 0.85
CA PRO A 12 -7.72 3.63 -0.34
C PRO A 12 -8.75 4.41 -1.15
N LYS A 13 -9.62 5.16 -0.47
CA LYS A 13 -10.66 5.96 -1.11
C LYS A 13 -10.07 7.12 -1.90
N SER A 14 -9.19 7.91 -1.27
CA SER A 14 -8.52 9.04 -1.92
C SER A 14 -7.66 8.58 -3.09
N PHE A 15 -6.99 7.42 -2.96
CA PHE A 15 -6.25 6.81 -4.06
C PHE A 15 -7.18 6.43 -5.22
N ALA A 16 -8.28 5.74 -4.94
CA ALA A 16 -9.24 5.34 -5.97
C ALA A 16 -9.85 6.56 -6.69
N GLU A 17 -10.24 7.60 -5.95
CA GLU A 17 -10.75 8.85 -6.53
C GLU A 17 -9.73 9.55 -7.44
N ALA A 18 -8.45 9.57 -7.05
CA ALA A 18 -7.37 10.09 -7.89
C ALA A 18 -7.18 9.28 -9.17
N VAL A 19 -7.25 7.94 -9.09
CA VAL A 19 -7.16 7.05 -10.26
C VAL A 19 -8.33 7.29 -11.22
N LEU A 20 -9.56 7.45 -10.70
CA LEU A 20 -10.73 7.79 -11.52
C LEU A 20 -10.56 9.14 -12.23
N GLY A 21 -10.07 10.16 -11.51
CA GLY A 21 -9.83 11.50 -12.07
C GLY A 21 -8.85 11.50 -13.25
N GLY A 22 -7.91 10.55 -13.27
CA GLY A 22 -6.98 10.35 -14.38
C GLY A 22 -7.53 9.52 -15.55
N ASN A 23 -8.77 9.03 -15.47
CA ASN A 23 -9.36 8.09 -16.44
C ASN A 23 -10.68 8.62 -17.01
N PRO A 24 -10.68 9.74 -17.75
CA PRO A 24 -11.91 10.32 -18.30
C PRO A 24 -12.59 9.38 -19.32
N LYS A 25 -13.85 9.72 -19.63
CA LYS A 25 -14.62 9.10 -20.70
C LYS A 25 -13.92 9.34 -22.04
N ARG A 26 -13.92 8.33 -22.93
CA ARG A 26 -13.40 8.46 -24.31
C ARG A 26 -14.47 9.02 -25.24
N ASP A 27 -14.04 9.67 -26.33
CA ASP A 27 -14.94 10.38 -27.27
C ASP A 27 -16.07 9.49 -27.82
N ASP A 28 -15.75 8.24 -28.16
CA ASP A 28 -16.70 7.27 -28.74
C ASP A 28 -17.20 6.21 -27.72
N GLU A 29 -17.03 6.46 -26.41
CA GLU A 29 -17.46 5.51 -25.37
C GLU A 29 -18.94 5.74 -25.01
N GLU A 30 -19.73 4.66 -24.95
CA GLU A 30 -21.10 4.74 -24.42
C GLU A 30 -21.07 5.00 -22.92
N ASP A 31 -22.01 5.80 -22.39
CA ASP A 31 -22.08 6.13 -20.96
C ASP A 31 -22.13 4.90 -20.06
N LYS A 32 -22.90 3.88 -20.47
CA LYS A 32 -23.01 2.63 -19.72
C LYS A 32 -21.69 1.87 -19.66
N VAL A 33 -20.91 1.90 -20.74
CA VAL A 33 -19.58 1.28 -20.80
C VAL A 33 -18.61 2.07 -19.92
N TYR A 34 -18.62 3.40 -20.04
CA TYR A 34 -17.82 4.30 -19.23
C TYR A 34 -18.06 4.10 -17.72
N ILE A 35 -19.33 4.13 -17.28
CA ILE A 35 -19.69 3.99 -15.87
C ILE A 35 -19.26 2.62 -15.33
N LYS A 36 -19.46 1.54 -16.11
CA LYS A 36 -18.98 0.21 -15.70
C LYS A 36 -17.46 0.18 -15.53
N ARG A 37 -16.72 0.77 -16.47
CA ARG A 37 -15.26 0.87 -16.40
C ARG A 37 -14.81 1.66 -15.17
N GLN A 38 -15.46 2.78 -14.85
CA GLN A 38 -15.16 3.56 -13.65
C GLN A 38 -15.43 2.77 -12.36
N LEU A 39 -16.54 2.03 -12.30
CA LEU A 39 -16.87 1.20 -11.13
C LEU A 39 -15.84 0.07 -10.93
N THR A 40 -15.46 -0.62 -12.01
CA THR A 40 -14.40 -1.64 -11.95
C THR A 40 -13.09 -1.03 -11.48
N LEU A 41 -12.67 0.09 -12.09
CA LEU A 41 -11.41 0.76 -11.76
C LEU A 41 -11.37 1.24 -10.30
N TYR A 42 -12.50 1.74 -9.77
CA TYR A 42 -12.61 2.14 -8.38
C TYR A 42 -12.38 0.97 -7.43
N LEU A 43 -13.05 -0.17 -7.68
CA LEU A 43 -12.93 -1.37 -6.84
C LEU A 43 -11.52 -1.95 -6.88
N GLU A 44 -10.91 -2.00 -8.07
CA GLU A 44 -9.53 -2.46 -8.24
C GLU A 44 -8.54 -1.55 -7.51
N ALA A 45 -8.70 -0.22 -7.62
CA ALA A 45 -7.84 0.73 -6.94
C ALA A 45 -7.94 0.62 -5.41
N MET A 46 -9.15 0.43 -4.89
CA MET A 46 -9.38 0.19 -3.45
C MET A 46 -8.63 -1.05 -2.96
N LEU A 47 -8.75 -2.17 -3.68
CA LEU A 47 -8.07 -3.43 -3.34
C LEU A 47 -6.55 -3.28 -3.40
N LEU A 48 -6.02 -2.65 -4.46
CA LEU A 48 -4.58 -2.42 -4.61
C LEU A 48 -4.00 -1.55 -3.50
N ALA A 49 -4.72 -0.50 -3.07
CA ALA A 49 -4.28 0.34 -1.97
C ALA A 49 -4.29 -0.42 -0.62
N GLN A 50 -5.26 -1.31 -0.42
CA GLN A 50 -5.32 -2.15 0.76
C GLN A 50 -4.19 -3.19 0.76
N ASP A 51 -3.98 -3.89 -0.34
CA ASP A 51 -2.87 -4.85 -0.50
C ASP A 51 -1.51 -4.17 -0.27
N PHE A 52 -1.33 -2.94 -0.76
CA PHE A 52 -0.13 -2.16 -0.51
C PHE A 52 0.07 -1.90 0.99
N ASN A 53 -0.97 -1.46 1.69
CA ASN A 53 -0.91 -1.19 3.13
C ASN A 53 -0.59 -2.46 3.94
N ASP A 54 -1.19 -3.60 3.58
CA ASP A 54 -0.97 -4.90 4.24
C ASP A 54 0.49 -5.39 4.04
N LEU A 55 1.04 -5.19 2.84
CA LEU A 55 2.44 -5.49 2.54
C LEU A 55 3.40 -4.60 3.32
N GLU A 56 3.09 -3.31 3.45
CA GLU A 56 3.89 -2.38 4.23
C GLU A 56 3.89 -2.76 5.72
N GLU A 57 2.73 -3.12 6.27
CA GLU A 57 2.64 -3.61 7.65
C GLU A 57 3.48 -4.88 7.88
N THR A 58 3.41 -5.83 6.95
CA THR A 58 4.14 -7.10 7.02
C THR A 58 5.65 -6.90 6.96
N ARG A 59 6.14 -6.06 6.03
CA ARG A 59 7.58 -5.74 5.89
C ARG A 59 8.17 -5.18 7.18
N PHE A 60 7.47 -4.24 7.81
CA PHE A 60 7.89 -3.68 9.09
C PHE A 60 7.78 -4.68 10.25
N GLY A 61 6.80 -5.59 10.22
CA GLY A 61 6.68 -6.68 11.21
C GLY A 61 7.90 -7.61 11.20
N ILE A 62 8.36 -7.99 10.00
CA ILE A 62 9.55 -8.84 9.81
C ILE A 62 10.82 -8.09 10.24
N ALA A 63 11.02 -6.86 9.77
CA ALA A 63 12.19 -6.04 10.14
C ALA A 63 12.32 -5.85 11.66
N LYS A 64 11.21 -5.59 12.37
CA LYS A 64 11.20 -5.49 13.83
C LYS A 64 11.53 -6.81 14.53
N SER A 65 11.14 -7.96 13.95
CA SER A 65 11.45 -9.27 14.53
C SER A 65 12.93 -9.63 14.36
N GLU A 66 13.53 -9.34 13.20
CA GLU A 66 14.96 -9.50 12.95
C GLU A 66 15.79 -8.59 13.86
N GLN A 67 15.40 -7.33 14.02
CA GLN A 67 16.08 -6.39 14.91
C GLN A 67 16.01 -6.85 16.38
N ARG A 68 14.87 -7.37 16.84
CA ARG A 68 14.77 -7.97 18.18
C ARG A 68 15.70 -9.18 18.34
N ASN A 69 15.74 -10.07 17.36
CA ASN A 69 16.61 -11.25 17.40
C ASN A 69 18.10 -10.86 17.46
N GLN A 70 18.52 -9.85 16.70
CA GLN A 70 19.89 -9.33 16.75
C GLN A 70 20.24 -8.72 18.11
N ILE A 71 19.31 -8.02 18.76
CA ILE A 71 19.52 -7.48 20.11
C ILE A 71 19.68 -8.62 21.12
N LEU A 72 18.84 -9.66 21.03
CA LEU A 72 18.92 -10.83 21.91
C LEU A 72 20.23 -11.60 21.73
N GLN A 73 20.69 -11.80 20.49
CA GLN A 73 21.99 -12.43 20.20
C GLN A 73 23.15 -11.66 20.85
N LYS A 74 23.20 -10.33 20.71
CA LYS A 74 24.24 -9.50 21.34
C LYS A 74 24.24 -9.58 22.87
N ILE A 75 23.08 -9.77 23.49
CA ILE A 75 22.96 -9.95 24.94
C ILE A 75 23.50 -11.31 25.37
N ILE A 76 23.29 -12.35 24.57
CA ILE A 76 23.81 -13.70 24.81
C ILE A 76 25.33 -13.73 24.62
N GLU A 77 25.85 -13.16 23.53
CA GLU A 77 27.29 -13.07 23.25
C GLU A 77 28.07 -12.30 24.32
N ARG A 78 27.47 -11.28 24.95
CA ARG A 78 28.09 -10.55 26.07
C ARG A 78 28.15 -11.35 27.37
N ARG A 79 27.41 -12.44 27.48
CA ARG A 79 27.26 -13.23 28.72
C ARG A 79 28.17 -14.47 28.73
N TYR A 80 28.80 -14.78 27.61
CA TYR A 80 29.83 -15.81 27.43
C TYR A 80 31.18 -15.16 27.09
#